data_AF-A0A8H3J371-F1
#
_entry.id   AF-A0A8H3J371-F1
#
_cell.length_a   1.000
_cell.length_b   1.000
_cell.length_c   1.000
_cell.angle_alpha   90.00
_cell.angle_beta   90.00
_cell.angle_gamma   90.00
#
_symmetry.space_group_name_H-M   'P 1'
#
loop_
_entity.id
_entity.type
_entity.pdbx_description
1 polymer ?
#
loop_
_entity_poly.entity_id
_entity_poly.type
_entity_poly.pdbx_seq_one_letter_code
_entity_poly.pdbx_strand_id
1 'polypeptide(L)'
;MQLLDFPFELLLNVFKKLGSEELRRSVSYLLICKRWYHIAHEVFLSDLPITELRLSSRHLQLLPPEGSLLKNLIREKATRLSIRLVGHPSLDVSTSPWISLAEDKNDDHDDDDVDSIQDEWIVDTDYIDGERGIDADKIQHSAHLSCRPQQAWMRRVNSKLVELADKLAIFTALEEFMFESSSEQEVTPEPRWDYVHDVTLGKIIAGLPNHLTAITLDTCGTEIVPASDHPIHLCPLIAQHAGRIKTVRLRMRCICPVVFNMAIEKLAMEHLTIKLSLPMFGDSTPNVCYNAKRCFSRAKTPTASEIGFMISCARRLTDRHSFQRLRISFRDLHGRGTTDFVAWDGVADQCFYDPNTKGDKGRSWDPWEENETLQVWIPFF
;
A
#
# COMPACT_ATOMS: atom_id res chain seq x y z
N MET A 1 50.75 -24.38 -7.25
CA MET A 1 49.77 -23.69 -6.39
C MET A 1 48.45 -23.67 -7.12
N GLN A 2 47.38 -24.18 -6.51
CA GLN A 2 46.06 -24.04 -7.09
C GLN A 2 45.53 -22.64 -6.77
N LEU A 3 44.81 -22.01 -7.71
CA LEU A 3 44.17 -20.70 -7.49
C LEU A 3 43.22 -20.68 -6.28
N LEU A 4 42.80 -21.87 -5.82
CA LEU A 4 41.97 -22.06 -4.63
C LEU A 4 42.73 -21.85 -3.30
N ASP A 5 44.06 -21.89 -3.32
CA ASP A 5 44.92 -21.76 -2.14
C ASP A 5 45.25 -20.30 -1.79
N PHE A 6 44.76 -19.33 -2.56
CA PHE A 6 45.02 -17.92 -2.31
C PHE A 6 44.44 -17.49 -0.93
N PRO A 7 45.15 -16.66 -0.15
CA PRO A 7 44.58 -15.96 1.00
C PRO A 7 43.34 -15.15 0.63
N PHE A 8 42.40 -15.00 1.56
CA PHE A 8 41.12 -14.32 1.37
C PHE A 8 41.33 -12.87 0.89
N GLU A 9 42.29 -12.19 1.49
CA GLU A 9 42.64 -10.79 1.27
C GLU A 9 43.17 -10.55 -0.15
N LEU A 10 43.98 -11.48 -0.65
CA LEU A 10 44.51 -11.40 -2.02
C LEU A 10 43.40 -11.60 -3.04
N LEU A 11 42.50 -12.56 -2.81
CA LEU A 11 41.37 -12.78 -3.71
C LEU A 11 40.40 -11.59 -3.69
N LEU A 12 40.11 -11.01 -2.53
CA LEU A 12 39.32 -9.80 -2.41
C LEU A 12 39.95 -8.64 -3.17
N ASN A 13 41.27 -8.45 -3.07
CA ASN A 13 41.98 -7.42 -3.82
C ASN A 13 41.91 -7.65 -5.33
N VAL A 14 41.98 -8.90 -5.80
CA VAL A 14 41.78 -9.23 -7.22
C VAL A 14 40.37 -8.83 -7.67
N PHE A 15 39.33 -9.21 -6.91
CA PHE A 15 37.96 -8.83 -7.26
C PHE A 15 37.72 -7.32 -7.20
N LYS A 16 38.27 -6.61 -6.20
CA LYS A 16 38.20 -5.15 -6.13
C LYS A 16 38.86 -4.47 -7.34
N LYS A 17 39.99 -5.01 -7.82
CA LYS A 17 40.65 -4.51 -9.04
C LYS A 17 39.87 -4.86 -10.31
N LEU A 18 39.21 -6.00 -10.34
CA LEU A 18 38.33 -6.40 -11.44
C LEU A 18 37.11 -5.46 -11.51
N GLY A 19 36.61 -5.03 -10.36
CA GLY A 19 35.49 -4.11 -10.23
C GLY A 19 34.14 -4.82 -10.25
N SER A 20 33.14 -4.17 -9.66
CA SER A 20 31.77 -4.70 -9.58
C SER A 20 31.10 -4.81 -10.95
N GLU A 21 31.47 -3.95 -11.90
CA GLU A 21 30.93 -3.93 -13.26
C GLU A 21 31.33 -5.17 -14.05
N GLU A 22 32.61 -5.55 -14.02
CA GLU A 22 33.09 -6.73 -14.74
C GLU A 22 32.59 -8.03 -14.10
N LEU A 23 32.48 -8.08 -12.77
CA LEU A 23 31.83 -9.19 -12.07
C LEU A 23 30.36 -9.36 -12.46
N ARG A 24 29.64 -8.26 -12.73
CA ARG A 24 28.26 -8.28 -13.25
C ARG A 24 28.20 -8.73 -14.70
N ARG A 25 29.18 -8.31 -15.52
CA ARG A 25 29.28 -8.71 -16.92
C ARG A 25 29.52 -10.21 -17.07
N SER A 26 30.29 -10.82 -16.17
CA SER A 26 30.65 -12.24 -16.21
C SER A 26 30.36 -12.93 -14.87
N VAL A 27 29.08 -13.25 -14.65
CA VAL A 27 28.58 -13.96 -13.46
C VAL A 27 29.26 -15.33 -13.25
N SER A 28 29.88 -15.90 -14.28
CA SER A 28 30.64 -17.16 -14.17
C SER A 28 31.74 -17.10 -13.10
N TYR A 29 32.32 -15.93 -12.81
CA TYR A 29 33.31 -15.76 -11.75
C TYR A 29 32.75 -16.04 -10.36
N LEU A 30 31.45 -15.80 -10.14
CA LEU A 30 30.75 -16.11 -8.89
C LEU A 30 30.49 -17.61 -8.74
N LEU A 31 30.52 -18.37 -9.84
CA LEU A 31 30.13 -19.79 -9.88
C LEU A 31 31.33 -20.75 -9.80
N ILE A 32 32.56 -20.24 -9.70
CA ILE A 32 33.77 -21.08 -9.67
C ILE A 32 33.80 -22.00 -8.44
N CYS A 33 33.59 -21.42 -7.25
CA CYS A 33 33.44 -22.18 -6.01
C CYS A 33 32.77 -21.33 -4.92
N LYS A 34 32.29 -21.96 -3.85
CA LYS A 34 31.62 -21.28 -2.71
C LYS A 34 32.48 -20.16 -2.11
N ARG A 35 33.79 -20.37 -2.00
CA ARG A 35 34.73 -19.37 -1.45
C ARG A 35 34.81 -18.13 -2.34
N TRP A 36 34.95 -18.32 -3.65
CA TRP A 36 34.97 -17.22 -4.61
C TRP A 36 33.65 -16.47 -4.63
N TYR A 37 32.52 -17.20 -4.60
CA TYR A 37 31.19 -16.61 -4.47
C TYR A 37 31.12 -15.64 -3.30
N HIS A 38 31.45 -16.08 -2.07
CA HIS A 38 31.34 -15.23 -0.89
C HIS A 38 32.16 -13.93 -1.00
N ILE A 39 33.38 -14.00 -1.53
CA ILE A 39 34.29 -12.85 -1.62
C ILE A 39 33.89 -11.92 -2.77
N ALA A 40 33.65 -12.48 -3.96
CA ALA A 40 33.24 -11.70 -5.12
C ALA A 40 31.85 -11.09 -4.93
N HIS A 41 30.96 -11.73 -4.18
CA HIS A 41 29.61 -11.21 -3.91
C HIS A 41 29.65 -9.86 -3.17
N GLU A 42 30.60 -9.64 -2.26
CA GLU A 42 30.73 -8.33 -1.59
C GLU A 42 31.08 -7.22 -2.58
N VAL A 43 32.04 -7.49 -3.48
CA VAL A 43 32.48 -6.53 -4.50
C VAL A 43 31.40 -6.37 -5.59
N PHE A 44 30.75 -7.45 -5.98
CA PHE A 44 29.65 -7.44 -6.94
C PHE A 44 28.52 -6.52 -6.49
N LEU A 45 28.21 -6.51 -5.19
CA LEU A 45 27.16 -5.67 -4.62
C LEU A 45 27.63 -4.22 -4.35
N SER A 46 28.92 -3.97 -4.12
CA SER A 46 29.40 -2.69 -3.57
C SER A 46 28.99 -1.46 -4.38
N ASP A 47 28.90 -1.55 -5.71
CA ASP A 47 28.52 -0.43 -6.59
C ASP A 47 27.23 -0.68 -7.36
N LEU A 48 26.32 -1.50 -6.82
CA LEU A 48 24.97 -1.54 -7.36
C LEU A 48 24.31 -0.17 -7.14
N PRO A 49 23.83 0.49 -8.22
CA PRO A 49 23.08 1.73 -8.12
C PRO A 49 21.65 1.41 -7.67
N ILE A 50 21.48 0.93 -6.44
CA ILE A 50 20.16 0.71 -5.85
C ILE A 50 19.60 2.06 -5.45
N THR A 51 19.08 2.81 -6.43
CA THR A 51 18.40 4.09 -6.16
C THR A 51 16.95 3.87 -5.77
N GLU A 52 16.34 2.78 -6.24
CA GLU A 52 14.92 2.50 -6.05
C GLU A 52 14.70 1.04 -5.64
N LEU A 53 13.97 0.85 -4.54
CA LEU A 53 13.51 -0.44 -4.06
C LEU A 53 11.99 -0.56 -4.25
N ARG A 54 11.56 -1.47 -5.12
CA ARG A 54 10.13 -1.75 -5.39
C ARG A 54 9.69 -3.05 -4.75
N LEU A 55 8.84 -2.96 -3.74
CA LEU A 55 8.30 -4.10 -3.01
C LEU A 55 6.85 -4.35 -3.43
N SER A 56 6.60 -5.53 -4.01
CA SER A 56 5.26 -6.06 -4.16
C SER A 56 4.89 -6.93 -2.94
N SER A 57 3.63 -7.32 -2.82
CA SER A 57 3.20 -8.30 -1.81
C SER A 57 4.03 -9.60 -1.83
N ARG A 58 4.49 -10.04 -3.01
CA ARG A 58 5.38 -11.20 -3.19
C ARG A 58 6.82 -10.89 -2.72
N HIS A 59 7.34 -9.71 -3.04
CA HIS A 59 8.71 -9.32 -2.68
C HIS A 59 8.87 -9.06 -1.17
N LEU A 60 7.81 -8.69 -0.46
CA LEU A 60 7.87 -8.52 1.01
C LEU A 60 8.32 -9.78 1.75
N GLN A 61 8.09 -10.96 1.17
CA GLN A 61 8.55 -12.23 1.73
C GLN A 61 10.04 -12.50 1.45
N LEU A 62 10.60 -11.84 0.44
CA LEU A 62 11.97 -11.98 -0.03
C LEU A 62 12.89 -10.87 0.50
N LEU A 63 12.45 -10.14 1.54
CA LEU A 63 13.30 -9.14 2.17
C LEU A 63 14.59 -9.83 2.67
N PRO A 64 15.77 -9.26 2.37
CA PRO A 64 17.02 -9.88 2.76
C PRO A 64 17.09 -10.08 4.28
N PRO A 65 17.63 -11.22 4.75
CA PRO A 65 17.72 -11.50 6.18
C PRO A 65 18.59 -10.47 6.90
N GLU A 66 18.40 -10.39 8.22
CA GLU A 66 19.24 -9.55 9.08
C GLU A 66 20.72 -9.83 8.90
N GLY A 67 21.52 -8.76 8.90
CA GLY A 67 22.97 -8.84 8.73
C GLY A 67 23.46 -9.13 7.30
N SER A 68 22.59 -9.34 6.32
CA SER A 68 23.03 -9.55 4.94
C SER A 68 23.61 -8.27 4.31
N LEU A 69 24.65 -8.42 3.48
CA LEU A 69 25.28 -7.30 2.77
C LEU A 69 24.30 -6.53 1.90
N LEU A 70 23.41 -7.24 1.20
CA LEU A 70 22.37 -6.64 0.38
C LEU A 70 21.45 -5.74 1.23
N LYS A 71 21.11 -6.15 2.46
CA LYS A 71 20.33 -5.33 3.37
C LYS A 71 21.05 -4.04 3.75
N ASN A 72 22.33 -4.12 4.11
CA ASN A 72 23.13 -2.93 4.46
C ASN A 72 23.25 -1.98 3.27
N LEU A 73 23.44 -2.53 2.07
CA LEU A 73 23.51 -1.75 0.85
C LEU A 73 22.19 -1.04 0.54
N ILE A 74 21.07 -1.76 0.63
CA ILE A 74 19.72 -1.19 0.47
C ILE A 74 19.52 -0.05 1.48
N ARG A 75 19.87 -0.27 2.74
CA ARG A 75 19.77 0.73 3.81
C ARG A 75 20.55 2.00 3.48
N GLU A 76 21.77 1.85 2.96
CA GLU A 76 22.71 2.95 2.77
C GLU A 76 22.53 3.68 1.42
N LYS A 77 21.98 3.00 0.41
CA LYS A 77 21.90 3.54 -0.95
C LYS A 77 20.50 3.77 -1.49
N ALA A 78 19.47 3.09 -0.97
CA ALA A 78 18.12 3.23 -1.49
C ALA A 78 17.55 4.61 -1.21
N THR A 79 17.53 5.45 -2.25
CA THR A 79 16.93 6.79 -2.20
C THR A 79 15.42 6.78 -2.28
N ARG A 80 14.83 5.73 -2.87
CA ARG A 80 13.39 5.62 -3.09
C ARG A 80 12.89 4.24 -2.69
N LEU A 81 11.82 4.20 -1.91
CA LEU A 81 11.12 2.96 -1.52
C LEU A 81 9.68 3.03 -1.97
N SER A 82 9.29 2.10 -2.83
CA SER A 82 7.92 1.96 -3.33
C SER A 82 7.35 0.63 -2.90
N ILE A 83 6.29 0.65 -2.09
CA ILE A 83 5.51 -0.53 -1.72
C ILE A 83 4.22 -0.50 -2.52
N ARG A 84 3.99 -1.51 -3.36
CA ARG A 84 2.76 -1.64 -4.14
C ARG A 84 2.06 -2.95 -3.79
N LEU A 85 0.95 -2.84 -3.09
CA LEU A 85 0.08 -3.94 -2.71
C LEU A 85 -1.09 -3.99 -3.67
N VAL A 86 -1.02 -4.93 -4.59
CA VAL A 86 -2.19 -5.42 -5.29
C VAL A 86 -2.87 -6.42 -4.36
N GLY A 87 -4.21 -6.41 -4.30
CA GLY A 87 -5.01 -7.39 -3.56
C GLY A 87 -4.53 -8.83 -3.82
N HIS A 88 -4.98 -9.78 -2.99
CA HIS A 88 -4.54 -11.17 -3.15
C HIS A 88 -5.08 -11.69 -4.49
N PRO A 89 -4.21 -12.03 -5.48
CA PRO A 89 -4.68 -12.69 -6.70
C PRO A 89 -5.38 -13.92 -6.20
N SER A 90 -6.69 -14.02 -6.40
CA SER A 90 -7.43 -15.25 -6.18
C SER A 90 -6.48 -16.36 -6.57
N LEU A 91 -6.05 -17.14 -5.57
CA LEU A 91 -5.16 -18.26 -5.82
C LEU A 91 -5.99 -19.04 -6.80
N ASP A 92 -5.60 -19.01 -8.07
CA ASP A 92 -6.13 -19.91 -9.06
C ASP A 92 -5.77 -21.25 -8.46
N VAL A 93 -6.75 -21.86 -7.77
CA VAL A 93 -6.55 -23.01 -6.88
C VAL A 93 -5.90 -24.15 -7.67
N SER A 94 -6.00 -24.08 -9.00
CA SER A 94 -5.38 -24.95 -9.98
C SER A 94 -3.86 -24.83 -10.12
N THR A 95 -3.19 -23.76 -9.67
CA THR A 95 -1.76 -23.50 -9.97
C THR A 95 -0.83 -23.38 -8.76
N SER A 96 -1.32 -23.44 -7.52
CA SER A 96 -0.47 -23.35 -6.33
C SER A 96 -0.23 -24.73 -5.70
N PRO A 97 0.97 -25.33 -5.83
CA PRO A 97 1.31 -26.63 -5.24
C PRO A 97 1.37 -26.61 -3.70
N TRP A 98 1.24 -25.43 -3.09
CA TRP A 98 1.48 -25.21 -1.66
C TRP A 98 0.27 -25.50 -0.76
N ILE A 99 -0.94 -25.63 -1.33
CA ILE A 99 -2.14 -25.92 -0.52
C ILE A 99 -2.18 -27.38 -0.06
N SER A 100 -1.60 -28.31 -0.82
CA SER A 100 -1.60 -29.74 -0.48
C SER A 100 -0.63 -30.15 0.64
N LEU A 101 0.19 -29.23 1.18
CA LEU A 101 1.20 -29.54 2.21
C LEU A 101 0.85 -28.99 3.60
N ALA A 102 -0.23 -28.21 3.73
CA ALA A 102 -0.60 -27.55 4.99
C ALA A 102 -1.67 -28.30 5.80
N GLU A 103 -2.19 -29.43 5.32
CA GLU A 103 -3.28 -30.16 5.97
C GLU A 103 -2.86 -31.42 6.73
N ASP A 104 -1.56 -31.76 6.79
CA ASP A 104 -1.12 -33.09 7.27
C ASP A 104 -0.36 -33.10 8.61
N LYS A 105 -0.63 -32.13 9.49
CA LYS A 105 -0.19 -32.21 10.89
C LYS A 105 -1.35 -31.91 11.83
N ASN A 106 -2.25 -32.88 11.92
CA ASN A 106 -2.94 -33.11 13.18
C ASN A 106 -1.87 -33.50 14.19
N ASP A 107 -1.62 -32.60 15.12
CA ASP A 107 -0.99 -32.93 16.39
C ASP A 107 -1.91 -33.93 17.10
N ASP A 108 -1.45 -35.17 17.16
CA ASP A 108 -1.89 -36.15 18.15
C ASP A 108 -1.57 -35.56 19.54
N HIS A 109 -2.51 -34.82 20.12
CA HIS A 109 -2.57 -34.61 21.55
C HIS A 109 -3.64 -35.55 22.10
N ASP A 110 -3.15 -36.72 22.51
CA ASP A 110 -3.72 -37.52 23.58
C ASP A 110 -3.80 -36.63 24.82
N ASP A 111 -4.99 -36.13 25.15
CA ASP A 111 -5.33 -35.81 26.53
C ASP A 111 -6.72 -36.38 26.80
N ASP A 112 -6.68 -37.36 27.72
CA ASP A 112 -7.79 -38.10 28.29
C ASP A 112 -8.85 -37.19 28.93
N ASP A 113 -10.09 -37.69 28.88
CA ASP A 113 -11.22 -37.44 29.78
C ASP A 113 -11.85 -36.03 29.84
N VAL A 114 -13.10 -35.92 29.35
CA VAL A 114 -14.31 -35.71 30.18
C VAL A 114 -15.55 -35.49 29.28
N ASP A 115 -16.51 -36.41 29.43
CA ASP A 115 -17.96 -36.35 29.22
C ASP A 115 -18.58 -35.94 27.85
N SER A 116 -18.84 -37.00 27.06
CA SER A 116 -20.19 -37.42 26.62
C SER A 116 -21.26 -36.36 26.34
N ILE A 117 -21.38 -35.97 25.07
CA ILE A 117 -22.68 -35.73 24.42
C ILE A 117 -22.67 -36.46 23.08
N GLN A 118 -23.34 -37.61 23.04
CA GLN A 118 -23.70 -38.32 21.83
C GLN A 118 -24.91 -37.61 21.21
N ASP A 119 -24.71 -36.87 20.12
CA ASP A 119 -25.80 -36.55 19.20
C ASP A 119 -25.71 -37.50 18.00
N GLU A 120 -26.59 -38.50 18.03
CA GLU A 120 -26.87 -39.41 16.93
C GLU A 120 -27.36 -38.63 15.71
N TRP A 121 -26.60 -38.70 14.62
CA TRP A 121 -27.06 -38.32 13.30
C TRP A 121 -28.01 -39.40 12.76
N ILE A 122 -29.29 -39.30 13.10
CA ILE A 122 -30.34 -40.03 12.39
C ILE A 122 -30.57 -39.31 11.06
N VAL A 123 -30.10 -39.93 9.98
CA VAL A 123 -30.42 -39.54 8.60
C VAL A 123 -31.77 -40.16 8.27
N ASP A 124 -32.85 -39.43 8.53
CA ASP A 124 -34.14 -39.70 7.90
C ASP A 124 -34.16 -39.04 6.53
N THR A 125 -33.97 -39.87 5.51
CA THR A 125 -34.27 -39.54 4.12
C THR A 125 -35.66 -40.06 3.84
N ASP A 126 -36.66 -39.18 3.90
CA ASP A 126 -37.78 -39.19 2.95
C ASP A 126 -38.66 -37.94 3.10
N TYR A 127 -39.16 -37.52 1.93
CA TYR A 127 -40.31 -36.66 1.69
C TYR A 127 -40.12 -35.16 1.41
N ILE A 128 -40.46 -34.84 0.16
CA ILE A 128 -40.49 -33.57 -0.55
C ILE A 128 -41.90 -32.97 -0.43
N ASP A 129 -42.01 -31.70 0.00
CA ASP A 129 -42.65 -30.58 -0.73
C ASP A 129 -42.98 -29.44 0.23
N GLY A 130 -42.55 -28.21 -0.11
CA GLY A 130 -43.00 -27.00 0.57
C GLY A 130 -41.90 -25.96 0.77
N GLU A 131 -42.00 -24.87 -0.01
CA GLU A 131 -41.40 -23.55 0.24
C GLU A 131 -39.92 -23.51 0.66
N ARG A 132 -39.05 -23.35 -0.33
CA ARG A 132 -37.60 -23.09 -0.16
C ARG A 132 -37.34 -21.77 0.56
N GLY A 133 -37.35 -21.82 1.89
CA GLY A 133 -36.56 -20.93 2.73
C GLY A 133 -35.09 -21.19 2.43
N ILE A 134 -34.39 -20.18 1.91
CA ILE A 134 -32.94 -20.24 1.80
C ILE A 134 -32.40 -20.23 3.23
N ASP A 135 -31.96 -21.40 3.67
CA ASP A 135 -31.38 -21.66 4.98
C ASP A 135 -30.16 -20.74 5.19
N ALA A 136 -30.35 -19.66 5.94
CA ALA A 136 -29.35 -18.62 6.18
C ALA A 136 -28.07 -19.18 6.82
N ASP A 137 -28.20 -20.32 7.52
CA ASP A 137 -27.10 -20.98 8.21
C ASP A 137 -26.16 -21.72 7.24
N LYS A 138 -26.69 -22.19 6.09
CA LYS A 138 -25.87 -22.77 5.00
C LYS A 138 -25.09 -21.72 4.22
N ILE A 139 -25.62 -20.49 4.10
CA ILE A 139 -24.89 -19.36 3.48
C ILE A 139 -23.74 -18.90 4.39
N GLN A 140 -23.94 -18.86 5.71
CA GLN A 140 -22.89 -18.49 6.65
C GLN A 140 -21.73 -19.50 6.70
N HIS A 141 -22.01 -20.80 6.60
CA HIS A 141 -20.96 -21.83 6.59
C HIS A 141 -20.10 -21.82 5.31
N SER A 142 -20.69 -21.52 4.15
CA SER A 142 -19.94 -21.41 2.88
C SER A 142 -19.02 -20.17 2.82
N ALA A 143 -19.47 -19.03 3.37
CA ALA A 143 -18.66 -17.81 3.45
C ALA A 143 -17.41 -17.99 4.33
N HIS A 144 -17.50 -18.83 5.36
CA HIS A 144 -16.45 -19.01 6.37
C HIS A 144 -15.21 -19.77 5.85
N LEU A 145 -15.38 -20.69 4.90
CA LEU A 145 -14.27 -21.48 4.33
C LEU A 145 -13.45 -20.68 3.29
N SER A 146 -14.09 -19.81 2.51
CA SER A 146 -13.42 -18.93 1.53
C SER A 146 -12.45 -17.90 2.15
N CYS A 147 -12.56 -17.66 3.46
CA CYS A 147 -11.87 -16.57 4.14
C CYS A 147 -10.49 -16.97 4.71
N ARG A 148 -10.23 -18.27 4.97
CA ARG A 148 -9.00 -18.70 5.66
C ARG A 148 -7.70 -18.37 4.90
N PRO A 149 -7.56 -18.67 3.59
CA PRO A 149 -6.34 -18.36 2.84
C PRO A 149 -6.07 -16.85 2.76
N GLN A 150 -7.13 -16.06 2.57
CA GLN A 150 -7.06 -14.60 2.53
C GLN A 150 -6.60 -14.02 3.86
N GLN A 151 -7.21 -14.43 4.98
CA GLN A 151 -6.78 -13.97 6.31
C GLN A 151 -5.34 -14.38 6.61
N ALA A 152 -4.93 -15.58 6.22
CA ALA A 152 -3.55 -16.03 6.38
C ALA A 152 -2.56 -15.18 5.54
N TRP A 153 -2.91 -14.86 4.30
CA TRP A 153 -2.14 -13.93 3.49
C TRP A 153 -2.09 -12.52 4.09
N MET A 154 -3.24 -11.95 4.48
CA MET A 154 -3.35 -10.63 5.09
C MET A 154 -2.49 -10.53 6.35
N ARG A 155 -2.55 -11.54 7.24
CA ARG A 155 -1.69 -11.65 8.43
C ARG A 155 -0.21 -11.64 8.06
N ARG A 156 0.19 -12.44 7.05
CA ARG A 156 1.59 -12.50 6.57
C ARG A 156 2.07 -11.16 6.00
N VAL A 157 1.29 -10.54 5.12
CA VAL A 157 1.64 -9.24 4.52
C VAL A 157 1.77 -8.16 5.60
N ASN A 158 0.78 -8.04 6.48
CA ASN A 158 0.81 -7.05 7.56
C ASN A 158 1.98 -7.29 8.52
N SER A 159 2.28 -8.55 8.88
CA SER A 159 3.45 -8.89 9.69
C SER A 159 4.76 -8.44 9.03
N LYS A 160 4.94 -8.68 7.73
CA LYS A 160 6.14 -8.24 6.99
C LYS A 160 6.22 -6.73 6.81
N LEU A 161 5.09 -6.06 6.65
CA LEU A 161 5.02 -4.60 6.62
C LEU A 161 5.39 -3.98 7.97
N VAL A 162 4.96 -4.57 9.09
CA VAL A 162 5.38 -4.15 10.43
C VAL A 162 6.89 -4.35 10.62
N GLU A 163 7.41 -5.51 10.22
CA GLU A 163 8.86 -5.78 10.27
C GLU A 163 9.67 -4.75 9.44
N LEU A 164 9.13 -4.37 8.28
CA LEU A 164 9.73 -3.32 7.45
C LEU A 164 9.62 -1.95 8.11
N ALA A 165 8.48 -1.61 8.71
CA ALA A 165 8.24 -0.34 9.40
C ALA A 165 9.26 -0.09 10.51
N ASP A 166 9.55 -1.11 11.33
CA ASP A 166 10.55 -1.05 12.41
C ASP A 166 11.96 -0.77 11.87
N LYS A 167 12.19 -1.02 10.58
CA LYS A 167 13.47 -0.81 9.90
C LYS A 167 13.52 0.49 9.09
N LEU A 168 12.40 1.17 8.81
CA LEU A 168 12.41 2.36 7.94
C LEU A 168 13.32 3.48 8.47
N ALA A 169 13.39 3.65 9.79
CA ALA A 169 14.23 4.66 10.42
C ALA A 169 15.73 4.46 10.18
N ILE A 170 16.18 3.25 9.82
CA ILE A 170 17.59 2.95 9.59
C ILE A 170 18.05 3.32 8.17
N PHE A 171 17.13 3.58 7.24
CA PHE A 171 17.48 3.96 5.87
C PHE A 171 18.01 5.39 5.87
N THR A 172 19.33 5.53 5.67
CA THR A 172 20.02 6.82 5.81
C THR A 172 19.97 7.68 4.56
N ALA A 173 19.66 7.07 3.41
CA ALA A 173 19.59 7.75 2.11
C ALA A 173 18.15 7.87 1.59
N LEU A 174 17.13 7.41 2.33
CA LEU A 174 15.76 7.34 1.82
C LEU A 174 15.12 8.72 1.77
N GLU A 175 14.98 9.24 0.56
CA GLU A 175 14.43 10.56 0.26
C GLU A 175 12.95 10.48 -0.16
N GLU A 176 12.52 9.40 -0.84
CA GLU A 176 11.14 9.26 -1.29
C GLU A 176 10.51 7.95 -0.82
N PHE A 177 9.30 8.05 -0.27
CA PHE A 177 8.51 6.90 0.15
C PHE A 177 7.16 6.89 -0.57
N MET A 178 6.82 5.74 -1.15
CA MET A 178 5.54 5.52 -1.80
C MET A 178 4.89 4.25 -1.26
N PHE A 179 3.65 4.36 -0.83
CA PHE A 179 2.80 3.23 -0.47
C PHE A 179 1.53 3.28 -1.29
N GLU A 180 1.36 2.29 -2.15
CA GLU A 180 0.19 2.11 -3.00
C GLU A 180 -0.52 0.82 -2.63
N SER A 181 -1.83 0.89 -2.44
CA SER A 181 -2.69 -0.29 -2.39
C SER A 181 -3.80 -0.15 -3.42
N SER A 182 -3.79 -1.04 -4.40
CA SER A 182 -4.75 -1.07 -5.50
C SER A 182 -5.63 -2.31 -5.40
N SER A 183 -6.93 -2.16 -5.67
CA SER A 183 -7.80 -3.33 -5.81
C SER A 183 -7.38 -4.14 -7.03
N GLU A 184 -7.62 -5.43 -6.99
CA GLU A 184 -7.61 -6.22 -8.21
C GLU A 184 -8.83 -5.87 -9.05
N GLN A 185 -8.63 -5.81 -10.37
CA GLN A 185 -9.74 -5.88 -11.32
C GLN A 185 -10.20 -7.34 -11.36
N GLU A 186 -10.84 -7.83 -10.29
CA GLU A 186 -11.46 -9.14 -10.38
C GLU A 186 -12.75 -9.06 -11.20
N VAL A 187 -12.95 -10.11 -12.00
CA VAL A 187 -14.20 -10.40 -12.73
C VAL A 187 -15.29 -10.89 -11.77
N THR A 188 -14.94 -11.18 -10.51
CA THR A 188 -15.85 -11.65 -9.48
C THR A 188 -16.59 -10.48 -8.82
N PRO A 189 -17.85 -10.68 -8.39
CA PRO A 189 -18.72 -9.61 -7.91
C PRO A 189 -18.36 -9.02 -6.53
N GLU A 190 -17.34 -9.53 -5.84
CA GLU A 190 -16.94 -9.03 -4.52
C GLU A 190 -15.41 -8.95 -4.40
N PRO A 191 -14.77 -7.96 -5.06
CA PRO A 191 -13.34 -7.77 -4.87
C PRO A 191 -13.12 -7.35 -3.42
N ARG A 192 -12.45 -8.18 -2.64
CA ARG A 192 -12.22 -7.92 -1.22
C ARG A 192 -11.09 -6.91 -1.04
N TRP A 193 -11.46 -5.70 -0.65
CA TRP A 193 -10.58 -4.54 -0.55
C TRP A 193 -9.94 -4.39 0.83
N ASP A 194 -10.13 -5.30 1.76
CA ASP A 194 -9.85 -5.11 3.19
C ASP A 194 -8.61 -5.89 3.64
N TYR A 195 -7.41 -5.42 3.25
CA TYR A 195 -6.17 -6.18 3.52
C TYR A 195 -5.02 -5.42 4.16
N VAL A 196 -5.16 -4.11 4.39
CA VAL A 196 -4.14 -3.31 5.11
C VAL A 196 -4.73 -2.90 6.46
N HIS A 197 -4.06 -3.28 7.54
CA HIS A 197 -4.46 -2.87 8.88
C HIS A 197 -4.04 -1.42 9.17
N ASP A 198 -4.87 -0.68 9.90
CA ASP A 198 -4.57 0.67 10.38
C ASP A 198 -3.30 0.72 11.25
N VAL A 199 -3.11 -0.26 12.13
CA VAL A 199 -1.91 -0.39 12.99
C VAL A 199 -0.65 -0.55 12.14
N THR A 200 -0.72 -1.36 11.07
CA THR A 200 0.41 -1.57 10.17
C THR A 200 0.79 -0.27 9.46
N LEU A 201 -0.18 0.41 8.85
CA LEU A 201 0.07 1.65 8.12
C LEU A 201 0.50 2.78 9.07
N GLY A 202 -0.06 2.82 10.29
CA GLY A 202 0.35 3.74 11.34
C GLY A 202 1.82 3.55 11.73
N LYS A 203 2.27 2.30 11.90
CA LYS A 203 3.69 1.99 12.15
C LYS A 203 4.59 2.38 10.99
N ILE A 204 4.19 2.11 9.75
CA ILE A 204 4.94 2.54 8.56
C ILE A 204 5.15 4.04 8.59
N ILE A 205 4.07 4.82 8.73
CA ILE A 205 4.13 6.29 8.72
C ILE A 205 5.02 6.80 9.87
N ALA A 206 4.83 6.27 11.08
CA ALA A 206 5.62 6.66 12.25
C ALA A 206 7.11 6.28 12.15
N GLY A 207 7.44 5.22 11.41
CA GLY A 207 8.80 4.75 11.17
C GLY A 207 9.55 5.50 10.06
N LEU A 208 8.89 6.40 9.32
CA LEU A 208 9.52 7.12 8.21
C LEU A 208 10.68 8.01 8.69
N PRO A 209 11.79 8.07 7.93
CA PRO A 209 12.93 8.90 8.29
C PRO A 209 12.59 10.40 8.27
N ASN A 210 13.23 11.18 9.14
CA ASN A 210 12.97 12.62 9.26
C ASN A 210 13.52 13.46 8.09
N HIS A 211 14.38 12.88 7.25
CA HIS A 211 14.98 13.55 6.08
C HIS A 211 14.22 13.28 4.77
N LEU A 212 13.06 12.64 4.85
CA LEU A 212 12.23 12.34 3.68
C LEU A 212 11.82 13.64 2.97
N THR A 213 12.00 13.70 1.65
CA THR A 213 11.66 14.84 0.82
C THR A 213 10.32 14.65 0.09
N ALA A 214 9.92 13.41 -0.18
CA ALA A 214 8.64 13.09 -0.79
C ALA A 214 7.93 11.90 -0.14
N ILE A 215 6.60 12.02 0.04
CA ILE A 215 5.73 10.93 0.47
C ILE A 215 4.50 10.82 -0.44
N THR A 216 4.20 9.59 -0.87
CA THR A 216 2.96 9.26 -1.56
C THR A 216 2.22 8.16 -0.79
N LEU A 217 1.02 8.45 -0.33
CA LEU A 217 0.12 7.48 0.30
C LEU A 217 -1.14 7.34 -0.54
N ASP A 218 -1.21 6.26 -1.29
CA ASP A 218 -2.32 5.93 -2.16
C ASP A 218 -2.98 4.64 -1.68
N THR A 219 -3.99 4.79 -0.82
CA THR A 219 -4.71 3.66 -0.24
C THR A 219 -6.13 3.51 -0.77
N CYS A 220 -6.46 4.13 -1.91
CA CYS A 220 -7.85 4.10 -2.40
C CYS A 220 -8.34 2.70 -2.78
N GLY A 221 -7.43 1.81 -3.21
CA GLY A 221 -7.76 0.45 -3.61
C GLY A 221 -8.02 -0.51 -2.45
N THR A 222 -7.83 -0.07 -1.20
CA THR A 222 -8.10 -0.88 -0.01
C THR A 222 -8.98 -0.13 0.99
N GLU A 223 -9.86 -0.83 1.69
CA GLU A 223 -10.41 -0.35 2.97
C GLU A 223 -9.42 -0.69 4.09
N ILE A 224 -9.02 0.34 4.83
CA ILE A 224 -8.10 0.15 5.96
C ILE A 224 -8.86 -0.54 7.08
N VAL A 225 -8.40 -1.74 7.45
CA VAL A 225 -9.05 -2.60 8.44
C VAL A 225 -8.62 -2.18 9.84
N PRO A 226 -9.57 -1.93 10.76
CA PRO A 226 -9.22 -1.69 12.15
C PRO A 226 -8.72 -2.99 12.79
N ALA A 227 -7.47 -3.00 13.28
CA ALA A 227 -6.92 -4.19 13.95
C ALA A 227 -7.34 -4.32 15.43
N SER A 228 -8.00 -3.31 15.98
CA SER A 228 -8.48 -3.30 17.37
C SER A 228 -9.75 -2.46 17.50
N ASP A 229 -10.41 -2.52 18.67
CA ASP A 229 -11.58 -1.69 19.01
C ASP A 229 -11.27 -0.18 19.00
N HIS A 230 -9.99 0.19 19.05
CA HIS A 230 -9.51 1.57 19.04
C HIS A 230 -8.75 1.83 17.75
N PRO A 231 -9.46 2.10 16.64
CA PRO A 231 -8.83 2.25 15.34
C PRO A 231 -7.88 3.45 15.30
N ILE A 232 -6.74 3.28 14.64
CA ILE A 232 -5.73 4.33 14.52
C ILE A 232 -6.17 5.39 13.53
N HIS A 233 -6.20 6.64 13.99
CA HIS A 233 -6.40 7.79 13.13
C HIS A 233 -5.09 8.14 12.41
N LEU A 234 -5.00 7.83 11.12
CA LEU A 234 -3.77 8.07 10.33
C LEU A 234 -3.50 9.55 10.03
N CYS A 235 -4.53 10.40 9.94
CA CYS A 235 -4.36 11.80 9.52
C CYS A 235 -3.47 12.64 10.46
N PRO A 236 -3.57 12.53 11.81
CA PRO A 236 -2.62 13.15 12.73
C PRO A 236 -1.17 12.71 12.50
N LEU A 237 -0.95 11.41 12.27
CA LEU A 237 0.39 10.88 12.00
C LEU A 237 0.95 11.46 10.69
N ILE A 238 0.13 11.51 9.64
CA ILE A 238 0.52 12.13 8.36
C ILE A 238 0.86 13.61 8.58
N ALA A 239 0.03 14.37 9.28
CA ALA A 239 0.26 15.80 9.56
C ALA A 239 1.59 16.05 10.29
N GLN A 240 1.96 15.17 11.22
CA GLN A 240 3.21 15.24 11.98
C GLN A 240 4.46 15.17 11.08
N HIS A 241 4.43 14.33 10.04
CA HIS A 241 5.54 14.19 9.10
C HIS A 241 5.46 15.20 7.95
N ALA A 242 4.25 15.47 7.46
CA ALA A 242 4.01 16.28 6.27
C ALA A 242 4.68 17.65 6.33
N GLY A 243 4.71 18.31 7.49
CA GLY A 243 5.29 19.65 7.59
C GLY A 243 6.80 19.73 7.34
N ARG A 244 7.51 18.61 7.32
CA ARG A 244 8.95 18.52 7.02
C ARG A 244 9.25 18.04 5.60
N ILE A 245 8.24 17.55 4.91
CA ILE A 245 8.37 16.89 3.60
C ILE A 245 8.04 17.91 2.51
N LYS A 246 8.86 17.99 1.47
CA LYS A 246 8.67 18.92 0.36
C LYS A 246 7.45 18.56 -0.48
N THR A 247 7.27 17.27 -0.77
CA THR A 247 6.20 16.78 -1.65
C THR A 247 5.33 15.77 -0.93
N VAL A 248 4.04 16.08 -0.76
CA VAL A 248 3.07 15.19 -0.13
C VAL A 248 1.93 14.89 -1.09
N ARG A 249 1.70 13.61 -1.38
CA ARG A 249 0.61 13.14 -2.24
C ARG A 249 -0.26 12.14 -1.48
N LEU A 250 -1.55 12.45 -1.34
CA LEU A 250 -2.48 11.65 -0.56
C LEU A 250 -3.70 11.29 -1.41
N ARG A 251 -4.02 10.01 -1.47
CA ARG A 251 -5.27 9.48 -2.04
C ARG A 251 -5.74 8.33 -1.18
N MET A 252 -6.64 8.59 -0.23
CA MET A 252 -7.08 7.60 0.76
C MET A 252 -8.61 7.62 0.89
N ARG A 253 -9.20 6.49 1.30
CA ARG A 253 -10.67 6.41 1.51
C ARG A 253 -11.18 7.30 2.64
N CYS A 254 -10.35 7.49 3.65
CA CYS A 254 -10.65 8.29 4.83
C CYS A 254 -9.57 9.36 5.01
N ILE A 255 -9.93 10.64 4.84
CA ILE A 255 -9.03 11.78 5.07
C ILE A 255 -9.76 12.85 5.88
N CYS A 256 -9.15 13.29 6.98
CA CYS A 256 -9.66 14.32 7.86
C CYS A 256 -8.98 15.66 7.64
N PRO A 257 -9.65 16.78 7.98
CA PRO A 257 -9.07 18.13 7.92
C PRO A 257 -7.87 18.30 8.86
N VAL A 258 -7.70 17.41 9.83
CA VAL A 258 -6.53 17.35 10.72
C VAL A 258 -5.22 17.17 9.94
N VAL A 259 -5.25 16.63 8.72
CA VAL A 259 -4.05 16.50 7.87
C VAL A 259 -3.40 17.86 7.56
N PHE A 260 -4.17 18.95 7.62
CA PHE A 260 -3.69 20.33 7.42
C PHE A 260 -3.20 21.00 8.71
N ASN A 261 -3.37 20.35 9.88
CA ASN A 261 -2.95 20.89 11.16
C ASN A 261 -1.44 20.63 11.40
N MET A 262 -0.61 21.20 10.55
CA MET A 262 0.84 21.11 10.67
C MET A 262 1.32 22.19 11.64
N ALA A 263 1.78 21.78 12.83
CA ALA A 263 2.17 22.67 13.93
C ALA A 263 3.60 23.24 13.79
N ILE A 264 4.15 23.30 12.58
CA ILE A 264 5.55 23.69 12.36
C ILE A 264 5.59 25.14 11.88
N GLU A 265 6.36 25.98 12.56
CA GLU A 265 6.51 27.42 12.23
C GLU A 265 7.05 27.63 10.81
N LYS A 266 7.91 26.72 10.34
CA LYS A 266 8.49 26.73 8.99
C LYS A 266 8.24 25.40 8.28
N LEU A 267 7.22 25.37 7.43
CA LEU A 267 6.97 24.21 6.56
C LEU A 267 8.03 24.14 5.47
N ALA A 268 8.57 22.94 5.24
CA ALA A 268 9.42 22.64 4.08
C ALA A 268 8.59 22.27 2.83
N MET A 269 7.28 22.14 2.98
CA MET A 269 6.37 21.66 1.94
C MET A 269 6.26 22.65 0.77
N GLU A 270 6.63 22.19 -0.42
CA GLU A 270 6.54 22.93 -1.67
C GLU A 270 5.31 22.47 -2.48
N HIS A 271 4.98 21.17 -2.41
CA HIS A 271 3.91 20.53 -3.15
C HIS A 271 3.00 19.70 -2.25
N LEU A 272 1.69 20.02 -2.24
CA LEU A 272 0.66 19.21 -1.60
C LEU A 272 -0.40 18.82 -2.61
N THR A 273 -0.64 17.52 -2.79
CA THR A 273 -1.73 17.01 -3.63
C THR A 273 -2.60 16.07 -2.83
N ILE A 274 -3.90 16.36 -2.75
CA ILE A 274 -4.89 15.50 -2.10
C ILE A 274 -5.95 15.14 -3.12
N LYS A 275 -6.07 13.86 -3.44
CA LYS A 275 -7.15 13.33 -4.28
C LYS A 275 -8.23 12.74 -3.39
N LEU A 276 -9.31 13.50 -3.20
CA LEU A 276 -10.51 13.06 -2.52
C LEU A 276 -11.42 12.26 -3.45
N SER A 277 -11.32 12.42 -4.76
CA SER A 277 -12.10 11.61 -5.71
C SER A 277 -11.50 10.21 -5.83
N LEU A 278 -12.31 9.20 -5.53
CA LEU A 278 -11.90 7.79 -5.50
C LEU A 278 -12.68 7.01 -6.56
N PRO A 279 -12.01 6.13 -7.32
CA PRO A 279 -12.69 5.24 -8.25
C PRO A 279 -13.60 4.27 -7.48
N MET A 280 -14.77 3.94 -8.01
CA MET A 280 -15.47 2.73 -7.58
C MET A 280 -14.90 1.51 -8.28
N PHE A 281 -14.77 0.46 -7.50
CA PHE A 281 -14.39 -0.86 -7.96
C PHE A 281 -15.62 -1.76 -7.79
N GLY A 282 -15.84 -2.73 -8.69
CA GLY A 282 -16.84 -3.78 -8.50
C GLY A 282 -18.23 -3.58 -9.12
N ASP A 283 -18.65 -2.35 -9.46
CA ASP A 283 -19.95 -2.16 -10.11
C ASP A 283 -19.85 -2.27 -11.64
N SER A 284 -20.80 -3.00 -12.25
CA SER A 284 -21.03 -3.04 -13.70
C SER A 284 -21.44 -1.69 -14.29
N THR A 285 -21.54 -0.63 -13.46
CA THR A 285 -21.65 0.76 -13.87
C THR A 285 -20.25 1.41 -13.89
N PRO A 286 -19.52 1.33 -15.01
CA PRO A 286 -18.31 2.13 -15.17
C PRO A 286 -18.71 3.60 -14.97
N ASN A 287 -18.01 4.32 -14.09
CA ASN A 287 -18.08 5.78 -13.83
C ASN A 287 -18.67 6.24 -12.50
N VAL A 288 -19.05 5.37 -11.56
CA VAL A 288 -19.38 5.87 -10.22
C VAL A 288 -18.08 6.13 -9.46
N CYS A 289 -17.89 7.35 -8.97
CA CYS A 289 -16.77 7.73 -8.12
C CYS A 289 -17.34 8.32 -6.83
N TYR A 290 -16.69 8.10 -5.70
CA TYR A 290 -17.09 8.70 -4.42
C TYR A 290 -15.97 9.58 -3.88
N ASN A 291 -16.36 10.52 -3.03
CA ASN A 291 -15.39 11.35 -2.32
C ASN A 291 -14.92 10.64 -1.06
N ALA A 292 -13.65 10.83 -0.72
CA ALA A 292 -13.07 10.39 0.55
C ALA A 292 -13.89 10.94 1.71
N LYS A 293 -14.26 10.07 2.64
CA LYS A 293 -15.00 10.46 3.85
C LYS A 293 -14.03 10.91 4.94
N ARG A 294 -14.55 11.54 6.00
CA ARG A 294 -13.76 11.76 7.21
C ARG A 294 -13.53 10.43 7.93
N CYS A 295 -12.35 10.26 8.54
CA CYS A 295 -12.10 9.13 9.43
C CYS A 295 -13.19 9.06 10.51
N PHE A 296 -13.66 7.84 10.80
CA PHE A 296 -14.72 7.55 11.76
C PHE A 296 -16.09 8.17 11.46
N SER A 297 -16.29 8.78 10.28
CA SER A 297 -17.62 9.20 9.87
C SER A 297 -18.49 7.97 9.60
N ARG A 298 -19.70 7.99 10.18
CA ARG A 298 -20.75 7.01 9.89
C ARG A 298 -21.37 7.22 8.50
N ALA A 299 -21.19 8.40 7.90
CA ALA A 299 -21.69 8.68 6.57
C ALA A 299 -20.92 7.88 5.51
N LYS A 300 -21.65 7.27 4.57
CA LYS A 300 -21.05 6.55 3.44
C LYS A 300 -20.34 7.50 2.48
N THR A 301 -20.87 8.71 2.31
CA THR A 301 -20.35 9.74 1.42
C THR A 301 -20.21 11.06 2.17
N PRO A 302 -19.16 11.85 1.90
CA PRO A 302 -19.05 13.17 2.49
C PRO A 302 -20.10 14.11 1.91
N THR A 303 -20.54 15.04 2.73
CA THR A 303 -21.42 16.15 2.36
C THR A 303 -20.63 17.27 1.69
N ALA A 304 -21.32 18.14 0.94
CA ALA A 304 -20.69 19.33 0.35
C ALA A 304 -20.06 20.25 1.43
N SER A 305 -20.68 20.34 2.61
CA SER A 305 -20.13 21.11 3.73
C SER A 305 -18.85 20.49 4.30
N GLU A 306 -18.73 19.16 4.32
CA GLU A 306 -17.50 18.50 4.75
C GLU A 306 -16.33 18.77 3.79
N ILE A 307 -16.59 18.75 2.48
CA ILE A 307 -15.61 19.11 1.44
C ILE A 307 -15.25 20.60 1.55
N GLY A 308 -16.25 21.48 1.67
CA GLY A 308 -16.01 22.91 1.88
C GLY A 308 -15.17 23.19 3.12
N PHE A 309 -15.37 22.45 4.21
CA PHE A 309 -14.53 22.55 5.40
C PHE A 309 -13.09 22.08 5.15
N MET A 310 -12.88 20.98 4.40
CA MET A 310 -11.53 20.55 4.00
C MET A 310 -10.81 21.66 3.20
N ILE A 311 -11.48 22.25 2.22
CA ILE A 311 -10.94 23.37 1.43
C ILE A 311 -10.64 24.56 2.33
N SER A 312 -11.53 24.91 3.27
CA SER A 312 -11.28 26.01 4.21
C SER A 312 -10.05 25.78 5.10
N CYS A 313 -9.79 24.54 5.51
CA CYS A 313 -8.58 24.19 6.26
C CYS A 313 -7.33 24.33 5.39
N ALA A 314 -7.39 23.92 4.13
CA ALA A 314 -6.30 24.05 3.19
C ALA A 314 -6.01 25.52 2.83
N ARG A 315 -7.05 26.36 2.70
CA ARG A 315 -6.89 27.81 2.51
C ARG A 315 -6.20 28.46 3.71
N ARG A 316 -6.58 28.11 4.94
CA ARG A 316 -5.84 28.56 6.15
C ARG A 316 -4.39 28.09 6.19
N LEU A 317 -4.06 27.01 5.48
CA LEU A 317 -2.68 26.56 5.34
C LEU A 317 -1.92 27.42 4.33
N THR A 318 -2.52 27.73 3.17
CA THR A 318 -1.93 28.64 2.16
C THR A 318 -1.77 30.06 2.67
N ASP A 319 -2.67 30.55 3.53
CA ASP A 319 -2.57 31.88 4.15
C ASP A 319 -1.33 32.00 5.06
N ARG A 320 -0.90 30.88 5.67
CA ARG A 320 0.23 30.84 6.60
C ARG A 320 1.56 30.50 5.92
N HIS A 321 1.51 29.87 4.75
CA HIS A 321 2.69 29.32 4.09
C HIS A 321 2.61 29.41 2.57
N SER A 322 3.72 29.77 1.93
CA SER A 322 3.84 29.77 0.48
C SER A 322 4.00 28.35 -0.06
N PHE A 323 3.15 27.97 -1.01
CA PHE A 323 3.25 26.72 -1.75
C PHE A 323 3.63 27.01 -3.20
N GLN A 324 4.46 26.15 -3.81
CA GLN A 324 4.59 26.15 -5.27
C GLN A 324 3.38 25.49 -5.92
N ARG A 325 2.81 24.48 -5.24
CA ARG A 325 1.57 23.82 -5.65
C ARG A 325 0.81 23.31 -4.45
N LEU A 326 -0.47 23.64 -4.38
CA LEU A 326 -1.41 22.97 -3.49
C LEU A 326 -2.66 22.62 -4.30
N ARG A 327 -3.01 21.33 -4.34
CA ARG A 327 -4.13 20.84 -5.14
C ARG A 327 -5.01 19.90 -4.33
N ILE A 328 -6.31 20.14 -4.37
CA ILE A 328 -7.31 19.22 -3.82
C ILE A 328 -8.32 18.87 -4.91
N SER A 329 -8.37 17.60 -5.32
CA SER A 329 -9.30 17.11 -6.34
C SER A 329 -10.46 16.35 -5.68
N PHE A 330 -11.70 16.63 -6.08
CA PHE A 330 -12.91 16.01 -5.58
C PHE A 330 -13.99 15.93 -6.67
N ARG A 331 -14.97 15.06 -6.48
CA ARG A 331 -16.17 14.98 -7.31
C ARG A 331 -17.15 16.07 -6.91
N ASP A 332 -17.70 16.81 -7.87
CA ASP A 332 -18.76 17.78 -7.62
C ASP A 332 -20.04 17.07 -7.14
N LEU A 333 -20.63 17.58 -6.06
CA LEU A 333 -21.86 17.06 -5.46
C LEU A 333 -23.11 17.90 -5.83
N HIS A 334 -22.92 19.05 -6.48
CA HIS A 334 -24.01 19.98 -6.81
C HIS A 334 -24.55 19.83 -8.23
N GLY A 335 -23.78 19.24 -9.14
CA GLY A 335 -24.22 18.96 -10.51
C GLY A 335 -25.35 17.94 -10.55
N ARG A 336 -26.50 18.31 -11.14
CA ARG A 336 -27.60 17.37 -11.42
C ARG A 336 -27.15 16.37 -12.51
N GLY A 337 -26.43 15.33 -12.09
CA GLY A 337 -26.08 14.18 -12.93
C GLY A 337 -24.76 14.27 -13.70
N THR A 338 -23.94 15.30 -13.51
CA THR A 338 -22.59 15.31 -14.12
C THR A 338 -21.58 14.64 -13.20
N THR A 339 -20.77 13.73 -13.73
CA THR A 339 -19.65 13.08 -13.02
C THR A 339 -18.41 13.95 -13.05
N ASP A 340 -18.58 15.27 -12.99
CA ASP A 340 -17.46 16.18 -13.19
C ASP A 340 -16.56 16.19 -11.95
N PHE A 341 -15.26 16.20 -12.20
CA PHE A 341 -14.25 16.32 -11.17
C PHE A 341 -13.75 17.75 -11.15
N VAL A 342 -13.74 18.30 -9.96
CA VAL A 342 -13.27 19.65 -9.68
C VAL A 342 -11.96 19.52 -8.92
N ALA A 343 -10.98 20.31 -9.31
CA ALA A 343 -9.77 20.49 -8.55
C ALA A 343 -9.70 21.95 -8.10
N TRP A 344 -9.41 22.14 -6.81
CA TRP A 344 -9.08 23.44 -6.27
C TRP A 344 -7.56 23.60 -6.23
N ASP A 345 -7.07 24.67 -6.86
CA ASP A 345 -5.68 25.13 -6.76
C ASP A 345 -5.58 26.15 -5.63
N GLY A 346 -4.82 25.82 -4.59
CA GLY A 346 -4.61 26.71 -3.44
C GLY A 346 -3.68 27.88 -3.72
N VAL A 347 -2.86 27.83 -4.78
CA VAL A 347 -1.96 28.94 -5.16
C VAL A 347 -2.73 30.00 -5.95
N ALA A 348 -3.57 29.56 -6.90
CA ALA A 348 -4.44 30.46 -7.66
C ALA A 348 -5.74 30.83 -6.92
N ASP A 349 -6.07 30.12 -5.85
CA ASP A 349 -7.37 30.10 -5.16
C ASP A 349 -8.56 29.93 -6.13
N GLN A 350 -8.40 29.02 -7.08
CA GLN A 350 -9.39 28.79 -8.15
C GLN A 350 -9.76 27.33 -8.27
N CYS A 351 -11.03 27.09 -8.58
CA CYS A 351 -11.53 25.77 -8.95
C CYS A 351 -11.49 25.62 -10.46
N PHE A 352 -11.01 24.48 -10.95
CA PHE A 352 -11.01 24.14 -12.36
C PHE A 352 -11.55 22.72 -12.56
N TYR A 353 -12.13 22.47 -13.72
CA TYR A 353 -12.51 21.12 -14.11
C TYR A 353 -11.26 20.35 -14.52
N ASP A 354 -11.10 19.13 -14.02
CA ASP A 354 -10.01 18.26 -14.43
C ASP A 354 -10.44 17.45 -15.66
N PRO A 355 -10.01 17.82 -16.88
CA PRO A 355 -10.44 17.15 -18.10
C PRO A 355 -9.98 15.68 -18.16
N ASN A 356 -8.91 15.31 -17.44
CA ASN A 356 -8.34 13.96 -17.47
C ASN A 356 -9.18 12.91 -16.72
N THR A 357 -10.22 13.36 -16.03
CA THR A 357 -11.12 12.50 -15.26
C THR A 357 -12.40 12.13 -16.01
N LYS A 358 -12.66 12.73 -17.19
CA LYS A 358 -13.69 12.23 -18.09
C LYS A 358 -13.28 10.83 -18.51
N GLY A 359 -14.05 9.83 -18.06
CA GLY A 359 -13.79 8.40 -18.24
C GLY A 359 -13.60 8.03 -19.71
N ASP A 360 -12.38 8.20 -20.21
CA ASP A 360 -11.94 7.69 -21.49
C ASP A 360 -11.85 6.18 -21.29
N LYS A 361 -12.89 5.48 -21.76
CA LYS A 361 -13.08 4.03 -21.61
C LYS A 361 -11.91 3.30 -22.27
N GLY A 362 -10.81 3.11 -21.56
CA GLY A 362 -9.65 2.37 -22.07
C GLY A 362 -8.28 2.87 -21.64
N ARG A 363 -8.15 4.05 -20.99
CA ARG A 363 -6.86 4.42 -20.39
C ARG A 363 -6.74 3.84 -18.99
N SER A 364 -5.61 3.18 -18.74
CA SER A 364 -5.14 2.89 -17.38
C SER A 364 -5.24 4.18 -16.58
N TRP A 365 -6.04 4.16 -15.51
CA TRP A 365 -6.19 5.29 -14.60
C TRP A 365 -4.84 5.46 -13.89
N ASP A 366 -3.90 6.19 -14.50
CA ASP A 366 -2.70 6.60 -13.76
C ASP A 366 -3.19 7.61 -12.70
N PRO A 367 -3.12 7.24 -11.41
CA PRO A 367 -3.60 8.07 -10.31
C PRO A 367 -2.99 9.46 -10.28
N TRP A 368 -1.88 9.66 -10.96
CA TRP A 368 -0.92 10.71 -10.69
C TRP A 368 -0.40 11.38 -11.96
N GLU A 369 -0.82 10.93 -13.16
CA GLU A 369 -0.55 11.63 -14.42
C GLU A 369 -1.21 13.02 -14.37
N GLU A 370 -0.36 14.03 -14.32
CA GLU A 370 -0.76 15.43 -14.35
C GLU A 370 -0.42 15.99 -15.72
N ASN A 371 -1.39 16.00 -16.65
CA ASN A 371 -1.24 16.82 -17.85
C ASN A 371 -1.41 18.29 -17.46
N GLU A 372 -0.42 19.13 -17.79
CA GLU A 372 -0.36 20.57 -17.45
C GLU A 372 -1.41 21.44 -18.19
N THR A 373 -2.20 20.87 -19.10
CA THR A 373 -3.22 21.60 -19.86
C THR A 373 -4.51 21.73 -19.04
N LEU A 374 -4.54 22.69 -18.13
CA LEU A 374 -5.73 23.06 -17.36
C LEU A 374 -6.61 24.06 -18.13
N GLN A 375 -7.93 23.86 -18.12
CA GLN A 375 -8.90 24.88 -18.54
C GLN A 375 -9.44 25.60 -17.29
N VAL A 376 -9.14 26.90 -17.16
CA VAL A 376 -9.53 27.72 -16.01
C VAL A 376 -11.04 27.96 -16.01
N TRP A 377 -11.68 27.83 -14.84
CA TRP A 377 -13.07 28.22 -14.61
C TRP A 377 -13.13 29.32 -13.55
N ILE A 378 -13.97 30.35 -13.75
CA ILE A 378 -14.21 31.43 -12.78
C ILE A 378 -15.66 31.31 -12.32
N PRO A 379 -15.96 30.86 -11.09
CA PRO A 379 -17.29 31.02 -10.51
C PRO A 379 -17.46 32.41 -9.90
N PHE A 380 -18.55 33.09 -10.24
CA PHE A 380 -19.15 34.12 -9.40
C PHE A 380 -19.66 33.44 -8.11
N PHE A 381 -19.15 33.85 -6.95
CA PHE A 381 -19.76 33.65 -5.65
C PHE A 381 -20.02 35.01 -5.00
#